data_AF-A0A918FAR8-F1
#
_entry.id   AF-A0A918FAR8-F1
#
_cell.length_a   1.000
_cell.length_b   1.000
_cell.length_c   1.000
_cell.angle_alpha   90.00
_cell.angle_beta   90.00
_cell.angle_gamma   90.00
#
_symmetry.space_group_name_H-M   'P 1'
#
loop_
_entity.id
_entity.type
_entity.pdbx_description
1 polymer ?
#
loop_
_entity_poly.entity_id
_entity_poly.type
_entity_poly.pdbx_seq_one_letter_code
_entity_poly.pdbx_strand_id
1 'polypeptide(L)'
;MAKQSVGSLNSMLSALSALFTATSTIEIYAGTQPANVATAISTQTKLVTLSMSAPAFGAPANAVLTANAIANGTAIASGTATFARIKDGSGTAIMDLSVGTTGAEINFNSTAFVSGGVISITSMTLTQPGL
;
A
#
# COMPACT_ATOMS: atom_id res chain seq x y z
N MET A 1 6.17 -28.96 2.06
CA MET A 1 5.54 -27.68 1.71
C MET A 1 5.40 -27.63 0.19
N ALA A 2 4.22 -27.31 -0.34
CA ALA A 2 4.05 -27.17 -1.79
C ALA A 2 4.87 -25.96 -2.28
N LYS A 3 5.66 -26.13 -3.34
CA LYS A 3 6.42 -25.05 -3.99
C LYS A 3 5.62 -24.60 -5.21
N GLN A 4 5.30 -23.31 -5.29
CA GLN A 4 4.56 -22.75 -6.42
C GLN A 4 5.54 -22.22 -7.47
N SER A 5 5.23 -22.41 -8.75
CA SER A 5 6.04 -21.81 -9.81
C SER A 5 5.91 -20.29 -9.81
N VAL A 6 6.95 -19.58 -10.25
CA VAL A 6 6.90 -18.11 -10.44
C VAL A 6 5.75 -17.69 -11.35
N GLY A 7 5.40 -18.52 -12.35
CA GLY A 7 4.23 -18.30 -13.20
C GLY A 7 2.93 -18.29 -12.41
N SER A 8 2.73 -19.24 -11.49
CA SER A 8 1.56 -19.29 -10.62
C SER A 8 1.49 -18.10 -9.67
N LEU A 9 2.64 -17.66 -9.13
CA LEU A 9 2.72 -16.47 -8.26
C LEU A 9 2.36 -15.19 -9.03
N ASN A 10 2.86 -15.04 -10.26
CA ASN A 10 2.51 -13.91 -11.11
C ASN A 10 1.02 -13.89 -11.46
N SER A 11 0.39 -15.05 -11.67
CA SER A 11 -1.06 -15.12 -11.89
C SER A 11 -1.86 -14.66 -10.67
N MET A 12 -1.43 -15.02 -9.46
CA MET A 12 -2.09 -14.57 -8.22
C MET A 12 -1.95 -13.06 -8.03
N LEU A 13 -0.76 -12.53 -8.30
CA LEU A 13 -0.53 -11.08 -8.30
C LEU A 13 -1.32 -10.36 -9.39
N SER A 14 -1.47 -10.94 -10.58
CA SER A 14 -2.30 -10.36 -11.63
C SER A 14 -3.76 -10.25 -11.17
N ALA A 15 -4.28 -11.27 -10.48
CA ALA A 15 -5.63 -11.21 -9.91
C ALA A 15 -5.76 -10.14 -8.82
N LEU A 16 -4.75 -10.02 -7.94
CA LEU A 16 -4.70 -8.96 -6.93
C LEU A 16 -4.68 -7.56 -7.58
N SER A 17 -3.83 -7.34 -8.60
CA SER A 17 -3.73 -6.07 -9.31
C SER A 17 -5.06 -5.62 -9.95
N ALA A 18 -5.94 -6.57 -10.30
CA ALA A 18 -7.25 -6.28 -10.88
C ALA A 18 -8.27 -5.73 -9.87
N LEU A 19 -8.02 -5.90 -8.57
CA LEU A 19 -8.86 -5.29 -7.52
C LEU A 19 -8.64 -3.79 -7.40
N PHE A 20 -7.50 -3.28 -7.87
CA PHE A 20 -7.19 -1.86 -7.83
C PHE A 20 -7.79 -1.16 -9.05
N THR A 21 -8.79 -0.33 -8.81
CA THR A 21 -9.41 0.53 -9.82
C THR A 21 -8.71 1.90 -9.90
N ALA A 22 -9.04 2.69 -10.92
CA ALA A 22 -8.56 4.06 -11.11
C ALA A 22 -8.85 5.02 -9.93
N THR A 23 -9.80 4.64 -9.07
CA THR A 23 -10.25 5.40 -7.90
C THR A 23 -9.71 4.82 -6.59
N SER A 24 -8.78 3.86 -6.66
CA SER A 24 -8.17 3.29 -5.46
C SER A 24 -7.29 4.30 -4.74
N THR A 25 -7.31 4.21 -3.42
CA THR A 25 -6.59 5.15 -2.54
C THR A 25 -5.73 4.41 -1.54
N ILE A 26 -4.59 5.00 -1.21
CA ILE A 26 -3.68 4.55 -0.16
C ILE A 26 -3.85 5.50 1.01
N GLU A 27 -4.34 4.99 2.14
CA GLU A 27 -4.47 5.75 3.37
C GLU A 27 -3.36 5.35 4.35
N ILE A 28 -2.54 6.31 4.78
CA ILE A 28 -1.42 6.09 5.71
C ILE A 28 -1.83 6.45 7.12
N TYR A 29 -1.45 5.61 8.09
CA TYR A 29 -1.87 5.75 9.47
C TYR A 29 -0.71 5.71 10.46
N ALA A 30 -0.91 6.43 11.58
CA ALA A 30 -0.17 6.25 12.82
C ALA A 30 -0.95 5.36 13.80
N GLY A 31 -0.23 4.53 14.56
CA GLY A 31 -0.78 3.65 15.59
C GLY A 31 -0.48 2.19 15.30
N THR A 32 -1.27 1.29 15.88
CA THR A 32 -1.10 -0.15 15.67
C THR A 32 -1.96 -0.61 14.50
N GLN A 33 -1.35 -1.27 13.52
CA GLN A 33 -2.07 -1.92 12.42
C GLN A 33 -3.07 -2.94 12.98
N PRO A 34 -4.34 -2.93 12.53
CA PRO A 34 -5.29 -3.98 12.88
C PRO A 34 -4.81 -5.36 12.42
N ALA A 35 -5.17 -6.42 13.15
CA ALA A 35 -4.78 -7.79 12.80
C ALA A 35 -5.42 -8.29 11.49
N ASN A 36 -6.52 -7.68 11.06
CA ASN A 36 -7.23 -8.04 9.84
C ASN A 36 -7.63 -6.77 9.07
N VAL A 37 -7.50 -6.82 7.74
CA VAL A 37 -7.87 -5.73 6.84
C VAL A 37 -9.35 -5.33 6.94
N ALA A 38 -10.23 -6.29 7.24
CA ALA A 38 -11.66 -6.07 7.43
C ALA A 38 -11.99 -5.38 8.77
N THR A 39 -11.06 -5.36 9.73
CA THR A 39 -11.26 -4.64 10.98
C THR A 39 -11.22 -3.14 10.71
N ALA A 40 -12.29 -2.43 11.07
CA ALA A 40 -12.38 -0.99 10.89
C ALA A 40 -11.25 -0.25 11.63
N ILE A 41 -10.81 0.87 11.05
CA ILE A 41 -9.93 1.82 11.71
C ILE A 41 -10.73 2.55 12.80
N SER A 42 -10.25 2.52 14.04
CA SER A 42 -10.97 3.09 15.18
C SER A 42 -10.08 3.99 16.04
N THR A 43 -8.89 3.51 16.40
CA THR A 43 -7.95 4.23 17.27
C THR A 43 -6.78 4.84 16.50
N GLN A 44 -6.56 4.42 15.25
CA GLN A 44 -5.44 4.86 14.44
C GLN A 44 -5.72 6.24 13.84
N THR A 45 -4.70 7.09 13.80
CA THR A 45 -4.80 8.44 13.21
C THR A 45 -4.45 8.38 11.74
N LYS A 46 -5.36 8.79 10.86
CA LYS A 46 -5.07 8.96 9.44
C LYS A 46 -4.15 10.16 9.24
N LEU A 47 -3.00 9.93 8.62
CA LEU A 47 -1.99 10.98 8.38
C LEU A 47 -2.14 11.59 6.99
N VAL A 48 -2.38 10.78 5.96
CA VAL A 48 -2.52 11.24 4.57
C VAL A 48 -3.31 10.22 3.75
N THR A 49 -3.97 10.71 2.69
CA THR A 49 -4.57 9.89 1.63
C THR A 49 -3.87 10.21 0.31
N LEU A 50 -3.45 9.18 -0.41
CA LEU A 50 -2.76 9.26 -1.70
C LEU A 50 -3.60 8.55 -2.76
N SER A 51 -3.62 9.06 -3.98
CA SER A 51 -4.35 8.46 -5.10
C SER A 51 -3.41 7.64 -5.97
N MET A 52 -3.84 6.42 -6.34
CA MET A 52 -3.10 5.57 -7.26
C MET A 52 -3.37 5.97 -8.72
N SER A 53 -2.40 5.68 -9.59
CA SER A 53 -2.62 5.78 -11.04
C SER A 53 -3.59 4.71 -11.56
N ALA A 54 -4.08 4.91 -12.77
CA ALA A 54 -4.79 3.92 -13.56
C ALA A 54 -3.97 3.57 -14.81
N PRO A 55 -3.40 2.36 -14.93
CA PRO A 55 -3.42 1.25 -13.97
C PRO A 55 -2.58 1.50 -12.72
N ALA A 56 -2.93 0.85 -11.61
CA ALA A 56 -2.26 1.02 -10.31
C ALA A 56 -0.86 0.37 -10.25
N PHE A 57 -0.68 -0.74 -10.98
CA PHE A 57 0.56 -1.50 -11.03
C PHE A 57 0.96 -1.82 -12.46
N GLY A 58 2.26 -2.07 -12.67
CA GLY A 58 2.74 -2.76 -13.86
C GLY A 58 2.38 -4.25 -13.85
N ALA A 59 2.67 -4.94 -14.95
CA ALA A 59 2.51 -6.40 -15.01
C ALA A 59 3.44 -7.08 -13.98
N PRO A 60 2.97 -8.11 -13.25
CA PRO A 60 3.78 -8.82 -12.27
C PRO A 60 4.95 -9.54 -12.93
N ALA A 61 6.12 -9.45 -12.30
CA ALA A 61 7.33 -10.12 -12.75
C ALA A 61 8.12 -10.62 -11.53
N ASN A 62 8.70 -11.83 -11.63
CA ASN A 62 9.48 -12.45 -10.54
C ASN A 62 8.73 -12.49 -9.19
N ALA A 63 7.41 -12.72 -9.20
CA ALA A 63 6.56 -12.69 -8.01
C ALA A 63 6.52 -11.32 -7.30
N VAL A 64 6.74 -10.23 -8.04
CA VAL A 64 6.66 -8.85 -7.55
C VAL A 64 5.71 -8.03 -8.44
N LEU A 65 4.85 -7.25 -7.80
CA LEU A 65 4.15 -6.12 -8.40
C LEU A 65 4.81 -4.83 -7.95
N THR A 66 5.14 -3.98 -8.91
CA THR A 66 5.64 -2.63 -8.65
C THR A 66 4.54 -1.64 -8.98
N ALA A 67 4.23 -0.75 -8.04
CA ALA A 67 3.24 0.29 -8.26
C ALA A 67 3.71 1.24 -9.37
N ASN A 68 2.76 1.72 -10.18
CA ASN A 68 3.00 2.84 -11.07
C ASN A 68 3.12 4.14 -10.26
N ALA A 69 3.26 5.28 -10.94
CA ALA A 69 3.33 6.58 -10.27
C ALA A 69 2.15 6.76 -9.29
N ILE A 70 2.45 7.17 -8.06
CA ILE A 70 1.46 7.48 -7.04
C ILE A 70 1.48 9.00 -6.86
N ALA A 71 0.30 9.63 -6.88
CA ALA A 71 0.21 11.06 -6.68
C ALA A 71 0.62 11.41 -5.24
N ASN A 72 1.40 12.49 -5.10
CA ASN A 72 1.73 13.04 -3.78
C ASN A 72 0.46 13.51 -3.06
N GLY A 73 0.53 13.54 -1.74
CA GLY A 73 -0.56 13.98 -0.87
C GLY A 73 -0.07 14.96 0.17
N THR A 74 -0.99 15.67 0.79
CA THR A 74 -0.70 16.59 1.90
C THR A 74 -1.10 15.93 3.20
N ALA A 75 -0.18 15.88 4.17
CA ALA A 75 -0.47 15.35 5.50
C ALA A 75 -1.54 16.19 6.20
N ILE A 76 -2.59 15.54 6.69
CA ILE A 76 -3.70 16.18 7.43
C ILE A 76 -3.45 16.18 8.95
N ALA A 77 -2.49 15.37 9.41
CA ALA A 77 -2.09 15.27 10.80
C ALA A 77 -0.58 14.95 10.90
N SER A 78 0.03 15.36 12.01
CA SER A 78 1.41 14.99 12.34
C SER A 78 1.43 13.64 13.07
N GLY A 79 2.44 12.82 12.81
CA GLY A 79 2.60 11.54 13.46
C GLY A 79 3.64 10.66 12.79
N THR A 80 3.90 9.48 13.36
CA THR A 80 4.78 8.48 12.76
C THR A 80 3.95 7.48 11.96
N ALA A 81 4.18 7.40 10.66
CA ALA A 81 3.56 6.43 9.78
C ALA A 81 4.03 5.01 10.14
N THR A 82 3.08 4.10 10.27
CA THR A 82 3.31 2.73 10.76
C THR A 82 2.77 1.67 9.82
N PHE A 83 1.64 1.94 9.17
CA PHE A 83 1.06 1.08 8.15
C PHE A 83 0.23 1.90 7.17
N ALA A 84 -0.08 1.29 6.05
CA ALA A 84 -1.00 1.80 5.04
C ALA A 84 -2.16 0.82 4.85
N ARG A 85 -3.33 1.36 4.53
CA ARG A 85 -4.47 0.58 4.05
C ARG A 85 -4.83 1.04 2.65
N ILE A 86 -4.97 0.09 1.74
CA ILE A 86 -5.46 0.36 0.39
C ILE A 86 -6.94 0.06 0.33
N LYS A 87 -7.68 1.00 -0.25
CA LYS A 87 -9.11 0.86 -0.51
C LYS A 87 -9.37 0.95 -2.01
N ASP A 88 -10.35 0.18 -2.47
CA ASP A 88 -10.88 0.30 -3.82
C ASP A 88 -11.67 1.60 -4.00
N GLY A 89 -12.17 1.83 -5.21
CA GLY A 89 -13.01 2.97 -5.55
C GLY A 89 -14.34 3.07 -4.80
N SER A 90 -14.79 1.99 -4.16
CA SER A 90 -16.00 1.97 -3.33
C SER A 90 -15.71 2.23 -1.85
N GLY A 91 -14.42 2.34 -1.47
CA GLY A 91 -13.98 2.49 -0.08
C GLY A 91 -13.78 1.17 0.65
N THR A 92 -13.90 0.03 -0.04
CA THR A 92 -13.68 -1.30 0.53
C THR A 92 -12.18 -1.56 0.69
N ALA A 93 -11.77 -2.00 1.88
CA ALA A 93 -10.37 -2.28 2.16
C ALA A 93 -9.91 -3.54 1.42
N ILE A 94 -8.89 -3.39 0.57
CA ILE A 94 -8.28 -4.48 -0.21
C ILE A 94 -7.17 -5.14 0.60
N MET A 95 -6.25 -4.34 1.15
CA MET A 95 -5.07 -4.84 1.86
C MET A 95 -4.48 -3.81 2.82
N ASP A 96 -3.73 -4.32 3.80
CA ASP A 96 -2.86 -3.52 4.67
C ASP A 96 -1.39 -3.81 4.34
N LEU A 97 -0.56 -2.78 4.46
CA LEU A 97 0.87 -2.82 4.11
C LEU A 97 1.71 -2.19 5.20
N SER A 98 2.90 -2.74 5.43
CA SER A 98 3.90 -2.12 6.28
C SER A 98 4.46 -0.86 5.63
N VAL A 99 4.79 0.11 6.48
CA VAL A 99 5.42 1.37 6.09
C VAL A 99 6.77 1.51 6.76
N GLY A 100 7.77 1.95 6.01
CA GLY A 100 9.12 2.17 6.52
C GLY A 100 9.91 3.16 5.68
N THR A 101 11.20 3.27 5.97
CA THR A 101 12.16 3.97 5.10
C THR A 101 12.94 3.01 4.20
N THR A 102 13.06 1.75 4.62
CA THR A 102 13.69 0.66 3.87
C THR A 102 13.04 -0.67 4.24
N GLY A 103 13.02 -1.63 3.31
CA GLY A 103 12.60 -3.02 3.56
C GLY A 103 11.11 -3.25 3.82
N ALA A 104 10.30 -2.18 3.84
CA ALA A 104 8.84 -2.28 3.94
C ALA A 104 8.19 -2.37 2.55
N GLU A 105 6.91 -2.76 2.49
CA GLU A 105 6.17 -2.79 1.21
C GLU A 105 5.96 -1.39 0.65
N ILE A 106 5.78 -0.38 1.52
CA ILE A 106 5.78 1.04 1.16
C ILE A 106 6.94 1.72 1.88
N ASN A 107 7.81 2.38 1.10
CA ASN A 107 8.89 3.17 1.64
C ASN A 107 8.69 4.67 1.39
N PHE A 108 9.12 5.47 2.36
CA PHE A 108 9.21 6.93 2.31
C PHE A 108 10.64 7.38 2.56
N ASN A 109 10.92 8.66 2.32
CA ASN A 109 12.16 9.30 2.77
C ASN A 109 12.24 9.43 4.31
N SER A 110 11.10 9.59 4.96
CA SER A 110 10.92 9.66 6.42
C SER A 110 9.53 9.13 6.76
N THR A 111 9.38 8.45 7.90
CA THR A 111 8.06 8.05 8.43
C THR A 111 7.48 9.08 9.39
N ALA A 112 8.26 10.10 9.79
CA ALA A 112 7.76 11.21 10.60
C ALA A 112 7.08 12.24 9.70
N PHE A 113 5.75 12.27 9.72
CA PHE A 113 4.95 13.20 8.95
C PHE A 113 4.55 14.41 9.79
N VAL A 114 4.53 15.57 9.14
CA VAL A 114 4.12 16.84 9.72
C VAL A 114 2.92 17.35 8.96
N SER A 115 1.87 17.75 9.67
CA SER A 115 0.66 18.33 9.06
C SER A 115 1.00 19.49 8.12
N GLY A 116 0.35 19.52 6.95
CA GLY A 116 0.64 20.45 5.85
C GLY A 116 1.86 20.07 4.99
N GLY A 117 2.66 19.08 5.40
CA GLY A 117 3.79 18.59 4.63
C GLY A 117 3.36 17.75 3.42
N VAL A 118 4.13 17.86 2.32
CA VAL A 118 3.95 17.01 1.13
C VAL A 118 4.56 15.65 1.40
N ILE A 119 3.76 14.60 1.21
CA ILE A 119 4.15 13.21 1.36
C ILE A 119 4.19 12.55 -0.01
N SER A 120 5.32 11.88 -0.30
CA SER A 120 5.55 11.15 -1.54
C SER A 120 6.11 9.77 -1.23
N ILE A 121 5.52 8.73 -1.83
CA ILE A 121 6.01 7.36 -1.73
C ILE A 121 7.25 7.23 -2.63
N THR A 122 8.37 6.76 -2.06
CA THR A 122 9.60 6.55 -2.83
C THR A 122 9.59 5.20 -3.55
N SER A 123 8.99 4.19 -2.95
CA SER A 123 8.78 2.88 -3.58
C SER A 123 7.57 2.18 -2.98
N MET A 124 6.81 1.48 -3.81
CA MET A 124 5.79 0.54 -3.37
C MET A 124 5.89 -0.75 -4.18
N THR A 125 6.13 -1.86 -3.48
CA THR A 125 6.27 -3.18 -4.10
C THR A 125 5.52 -4.23 -3.29
N LEU A 126 4.71 -5.04 -3.96
CA LEU A 126 4.02 -6.17 -3.37
C LEU A 126 4.70 -7.44 -3.84
N THR A 127 5.27 -8.20 -2.92
CA THR A 127 5.92 -9.48 -3.24
C THR A 127 5.03 -10.59 -2.75
N GLN A 128 4.74 -11.56 -3.62
CA GLN A 128 4.11 -12.78 -3.16
C GLN A 128 5.20 -13.75 -2.67
N PRO A 129 5.18 -14.16 -1.38
CA PRO A 129 6.18 -15.10 -0.88
C PRO A 129 6.10 -16.42 -1.66
N GLY A 130 7.17 -16.75 -2.38
CA GLY A 130 7.34 -17.98 -3.13
C GLY A 130 8.61 -18.72 -2.69
N LEU A 131 8.49 -20.03 -2.44
CA LEU A 131 9.57 -20.95 -2.06
C LEU A 131 10.20 -21.66 -3.26
#